data_AF-B3M807-F1
#
_entry.id   AF-B3M807-F1
#
_cell.length_a   1.000
_cell.length_b   1.000
_cell.length_c   1.000
_cell.angle_alpha   90.00
_cell.angle_beta   90.00
_cell.angle_gamma   90.00
#
_symmetry.space_group_name_H-M   'P 1'
#
loop_
_entity.id
_entity.type
_entity.pdbx_description
1 polymer ?
#
loop_
_entity_poly.entity_id
_entity_poly.type
_entity_poly.pdbx_seq_one_letter_code
_entity_poly.pdbx_strand_id
1 'polypeptide(L)'
;MVGDAVSQQYERLEKKDNVQRKERLDLARTCRMLITGLLIGPIQHTFYVQLDQNFTDTSRLGVIRKILLDQLVMSPTYLFMFFYISSLLEGRTIKEANEEIAEKFIWTWIMDCCFWPGLQYINFRHLDSKHRVAFVNVTNCIYVVLLSYIKHGYDGFKRKSSSKS
;
A
#
# COMPACT_ATOMS: atom_id res chain seq x y z
N MET A 1 -36.84 26.98 -17.55
CA MET A 1 -37.30 25.58 -17.36
C MET A 1 -36.68 24.59 -18.32
N VAL A 2 -36.53 24.86 -19.63
CA VAL A 2 -35.78 23.96 -20.53
C VAL A 2 -34.25 24.12 -20.41
N GLY A 3 -33.76 25.34 -20.12
CA GLY A 3 -32.33 25.61 -19.90
C GLY A 3 -31.74 24.90 -18.68
N ASP A 4 -32.47 24.85 -17.57
CA ASP A 4 -32.03 24.09 -16.38
C ASP A 4 -32.06 22.58 -16.62
N ALA A 5 -32.97 22.09 -17.45
CA ALA A 5 -33.03 20.67 -17.80
C ALA A 5 -31.82 20.26 -18.66
N VAL A 6 -31.38 21.11 -19.59
CA VAL A 6 -30.17 20.87 -20.40
C VAL A 6 -28.91 21.00 -19.55
N SER A 7 -28.83 22.00 -18.67
CA SER A 7 -27.69 22.19 -17.76
C SER A 7 -27.59 21.05 -16.75
N GLN A 8 -28.70 20.60 -16.17
CA GLN A 8 -28.74 19.41 -15.30
C GLN A 8 -28.47 18.11 -16.05
N GLN A 9 -28.80 17.99 -17.34
CA GLN A 9 -28.41 16.83 -18.14
C GLN A 9 -26.92 16.84 -18.49
N TYR A 10 -26.34 18.00 -18.82
CA TYR A 10 -24.89 18.13 -19.02
C TYR A 10 -24.11 17.82 -17.74
N GLU A 11 -24.54 18.34 -16.58
CA GLU A 11 -23.92 18.05 -15.29
C GLU A 11 -24.13 16.59 -14.86
N ARG A 12 -25.27 15.96 -15.21
CA ARG A 12 -25.51 14.53 -14.96
C ARG A 12 -24.67 13.64 -15.85
N LEU A 13 -24.34 14.04 -17.08
CA LEU A 13 -23.45 13.31 -17.96
C LEU A 13 -21.99 13.46 -17.51
N GLU A 14 -21.53 14.66 -17.16
CA GLU A 14 -20.19 14.85 -16.59
C GLU A 14 -20.01 14.21 -15.22
N LYS A 15 -21.03 14.23 -14.34
CA LYS A 15 -20.98 13.49 -13.06
C LYS A 15 -21.13 12.00 -13.25
N LYS A 16 -21.94 11.48 -14.19
CA LYS A 16 -21.96 10.04 -14.48
C LYS A 16 -20.64 9.58 -15.03
N ASP A 17 -20.05 10.30 -15.97
CA ASP A 17 -18.76 9.90 -16.56
C ASP A 17 -17.64 10.00 -15.53
N ASN A 18 -17.61 11.03 -14.66
CA ASN A 18 -16.64 11.13 -13.58
C ASN A 18 -16.89 10.11 -12.46
N VAL A 19 -18.14 9.84 -12.04
CA VAL A 19 -18.47 8.84 -11.01
C VAL A 19 -18.22 7.43 -11.53
N GLN A 20 -18.61 7.13 -12.76
CA GLN A 20 -18.46 5.82 -13.40
C GLN A 20 -16.99 5.57 -13.81
N ARG A 21 -16.25 6.60 -14.22
CA ARG A 21 -14.78 6.54 -14.40
C ARG A 21 -14.08 6.37 -13.06
N LYS A 22 -14.53 7.05 -12.00
CA LYS A 22 -13.98 6.91 -10.64
C LYS A 22 -14.25 5.51 -10.07
N GLU A 23 -15.48 4.99 -10.20
CA GLU A 23 -15.81 3.61 -9.84
C GLU A 23 -15.03 2.57 -10.66
N ARG A 24 -14.86 2.77 -11.98
CA ARG A 24 -14.03 1.88 -12.80
C ARG A 24 -12.55 1.96 -12.43
N LEU A 25 -12.03 3.15 -12.12
CA LEU A 25 -10.66 3.36 -11.64
C LEU A 25 -10.45 2.71 -10.27
N ASP A 26 -11.43 2.82 -9.37
CA ASP A 26 -11.41 2.23 -8.04
C ASP A 26 -11.51 0.70 -8.13
N LEU A 27 -12.39 0.15 -8.98
CA LEU A 27 -12.48 -1.30 -9.24
C LEU A 27 -11.21 -1.84 -9.91
N ALA A 28 -10.65 -1.16 -10.90
CA ALA A 28 -9.39 -1.55 -11.53
C ALA A 28 -8.22 -1.49 -10.53
N ARG A 29 -8.19 -0.48 -9.66
CA ARG A 29 -7.22 -0.38 -8.55
C ARG A 29 -7.39 -1.54 -7.57
N THR A 30 -8.61 -1.84 -7.14
CA THR A 30 -8.89 -2.94 -6.21
C THR A 30 -8.51 -4.28 -6.84
N CYS A 31 -8.86 -4.53 -8.11
CA CYS A 31 -8.43 -5.74 -8.82
C CYS A 31 -6.91 -5.86 -8.91
N ARG A 32 -6.18 -4.77 -9.22
CA ARG A 32 -4.72 -4.80 -9.22
C ARG A 32 -4.15 -5.11 -7.84
N MET A 33 -4.69 -4.49 -6.78
CA MET A 33 -4.28 -4.79 -5.40
C MET A 33 -4.56 -6.23 -5.01
N LEU A 34 -5.70 -6.79 -5.45
CA LEU A 34 -6.05 -8.19 -5.22
C LEU A 34 -5.09 -9.14 -5.96
N ILE A 35 -4.77 -8.87 -7.23
CA ILE A 35 -3.82 -9.67 -8.00
C ILE A 35 -2.43 -9.61 -7.36
N THR A 36 -1.95 -8.42 -7.01
CA THR A 36 -0.69 -8.25 -6.30
C THR A 36 -0.68 -9.01 -4.97
N GLY A 37 -1.76 -8.93 -4.19
CA GLY A 37 -1.90 -9.66 -2.93
C GLY A 37 -1.93 -11.19 -3.11
N LEU A 38 -2.60 -11.69 -4.15
CA LEU A 38 -2.62 -13.12 -4.48
C LEU A 38 -1.27 -13.65 -4.93
N LEU A 39 -0.46 -12.84 -5.63
CA LEU A 39 0.88 -13.21 -6.06
C LEU A 39 1.88 -13.20 -4.89
N ILE A 40 1.79 -12.20 -4.01
CA ILE A 40 2.74 -12.04 -2.91
C ILE A 40 2.37 -12.92 -1.70
N GLY A 41 1.08 -13.19 -1.48
CA GLY A 41 0.57 -13.96 -0.33
C GLY A 41 1.24 -15.32 -0.12
N PRO A 42 1.38 -16.18 -1.14
CA PRO A 42 2.07 -17.48 -1.01
C PRO A 42 3.55 -17.36 -0.65
N ILE A 43 4.24 -16.33 -1.18
CA ILE A 43 5.66 -16.05 -0.88
C ILE A 43 5.79 -15.65 0.59
N GLN A 44 4.92 -14.74 1.04
CA GLN A 44 4.90 -14.27 2.42
C GLN A 44 4.57 -15.40 3.40
N HIS A 45 3.60 -16.26 3.07
CA HIS A 45 3.25 -17.43 3.88
C HIS A 45 4.45 -18.39 4.00
N THR A 46 5.13 -18.69 2.90
CA THR A 46 6.28 -19.61 2.90
C THR A 46 7.42 -19.07 3.77
N PHE A 47 7.70 -17.77 3.69
CA PHE A 47 8.72 -17.16 4.53
C PHE A 47 8.37 -17.21 6.01
N TYR A 48 7.13 -16.91 6.40
CA TYR A 48 6.74 -16.98 7.81
C TYR A 48 6.83 -18.40 8.36
N VAL A 49 6.47 -19.41 7.57
CA VAL A 49 6.66 -20.82 7.93
C VAL A 49 8.15 -21.13 8.14
N GLN A 50 9.02 -20.68 7.24
CA GLN A 50 10.48 -20.86 7.40
C GLN A 50 11.04 -20.10 8.62
N LEU A 51 10.52 -18.91 8.90
CA LEU A 51 10.93 -18.10 10.04
C LEU A 51 10.57 -18.78 11.36
N ASP A 52 9.36 -19.33 11.47
CA ASP A 52 8.93 -20.06 12.68
C ASP A 52 9.65 -21.41 12.86
N GLN A 53 10.01 -22.08 11.76
CA GLN A 53 10.84 -23.28 11.81
C GLN A 53 12.27 -22.97 12.28
N ASN A 54 12.88 -21.90 11.78
CA ASN A 54 14.27 -21.54 12.09
C ASN A 54 14.42 -20.88 13.47
N PHE A 55 13.37 -20.22 13.97
CA PHE A 55 13.39 -19.52 15.24
C PHE A 55 12.28 -20.05 16.16
N THR A 56 12.54 -21.15 16.84
CA THR A 56 11.62 -21.74 17.82
C THR A 56 11.64 -21.02 19.18
N ASP A 57 12.56 -20.06 19.36
CA ASP A 57 12.73 -19.34 20.62
C ASP A 57 11.62 -18.29 20.82
N THR A 58 10.76 -18.55 21.79
CA THR A 58 9.68 -17.66 22.24
C THR A 58 10.13 -16.64 23.30
N SER A 59 11.42 -16.56 23.61
CA SER A 59 11.95 -15.54 24.51
C SER A 59 11.69 -14.12 23.99
N ARG A 60 11.61 -13.13 24.89
CA ARG A 60 11.42 -11.70 24.51
C ARG A 60 12.48 -11.23 23.51
N LEU A 61 13.72 -11.71 23.65
CA LEU A 61 14.82 -11.45 22.72
C LEU A 61 14.63 -12.17 21.38
N GLY A 62 14.12 -13.42 21.38
CA GLY A 62 13.75 -14.16 20.18
C GLY A 62 12.68 -13.45 19.36
N VAL A 63 11.63 -12.93 20.01
CA VAL A 63 10.55 -12.16 19.37
C VAL A 63 11.08 -10.85 18.75
N ILE A 64 11.94 -10.11 19.45
CA ILE A 64 12.55 -8.89 18.91
C ILE A 64 13.42 -9.20 17.68
N ARG A 65 14.21 -10.27 17.71
CA ARG A 65 15.03 -10.70 16.56
C ARG A 65 14.17 -11.09 15.36
N LYS A 66 13.06 -11.81 15.58
CA LYS A 66 12.09 -12.12 14.52
C LYS A 66 11.53 -10.86 13.87
N ILE A 67 11.12 -9.88 14.68
CA ILE A 67 10.58 -8.59 14.19
C ILE A 67 11.65 -7.83 13.38
N LEU A 68 12.90 -7.79 13.85
CA LEU A 68 13.98 -7.13 13.12
C LEU A 68 14.28 -7.82 11.78
N LEU A 69 14.29 -9.14 11.74
CA LEU A 69 14.45 -9.90 10.49
C LEU A 69 13.29 -9.64 9.52
N ASP A 70 12.06 -9.62 10.02
CA ASP A 70 10.89 -9.32 9.20
C ASP A 70 10.98 -7.90 8.61
N GLN A 71 11.36 -6.91 9.41
CA GLN A 71 11.47 -5.52 8.96
C GLN A 71 12.67 -5.23 8.05
N LEU A 72 13.79 -5.96 8.22
CA LEU A 72 15.02 -5.75 7.43
C LEU A 72 15.08 -6.61 6.16
N VAL A 73 14.36 -7.73 6.10
CA VAL A 73 14.43 -8.66 4.98
C VAL A 73 13.08 -8.76 4.27
N MET A 74 11.99 -9.00 5.00
CA MET A 74 10.69 -9.21 4.35
C MET A 74 10.02 -7.93 3.95
N SER A 75 9.94 -6.93 4.82
CA SER A 75 9.35 -5.63 4.48
C SER A 75 9.96 -5.04 3.20
N PRO A 76 11.31 -4.96 3.03
CA PRO A 76 11.89 -4.45 1.79
C PRO A 76 11.62 -5.37 0.58
N THR A 77 11.66 -6.68 0.77
CA THR A 77 11.35 -7.64 -0.31
C THR A 77 9.89 -7.51 -0.79
N TYR A 78 8.96 -7.41 0.16
CA TYR A 78 7.53 -7.21 -0.07
C TYR A 78 7.27 -5.89 -0.78
N LEU A 79 7.84 -4.79 -0.29
CA LEU A 79 7.71 -3.47 -0.91
C LEU A 79 8.25 -3.47 -2.34
N PHE A 80 9.40 -4.10 -2.57
CA PHE A 80 9.98 -4.21 -3.90
C PHE A 80 9.04 -4.96 -4.86
N MET A 81 8.55 -6.15 -4.47
CA MET A 81 7.59 -6.92 -5.27
C MET A 81 6.29 -6.15 -5.49
N PHE A 82 5.78 -5.47 -4.46
CA PHE A 82 4.55 -4.69 -4.53
C PHE A 82 4.67 -3.56 -5.56
N PHE A 83 5.74 -2.77 -5.51
CA PHE A 83 5.97 -1.71 -6.49
C PHE A 83 6.18 -2.29 -7.89
N TYR A 84 6.99 -3.34 -8.04
CA TYR A 84 7.28 -3.94 -9.34
C TYR A 84 6.02 -4.50 -10.01
N ILE A 85 5.24 -5.32 -9.30
CA ILE A 85 4.00 -5.90 -9.80
C ILE A 85 2.97 -4.80 -10.07
N SER A 86 2.85 -3.80 -9.18
CA SER A 86 1.92 -2.68 -9.38
C SER A 86 2.27 -1.85 -10.60
N SER A 87 3.55 -1.55 -10.85
CA SER A 87 3.98 -0.78 -12.01
C SER A 87 3.79 -1.57 -13.31
N LEU A 88 4.03 -2.89 -13.30
CA LEU A 88 3.74 -3.76 -14.45
C LEU A 88 2.23 -3.82 -14.75
N LEU A 89 1.38 -3.93 -13.73
CA LEU A 89 -0.08 -3.92 -13.87
C LEU A 89 -0.65 -2.56 -14.30
N GLU A 90 0.09 -1.47 -14.08
CA GLU A 90 -0.22 -0.13 -14.61
C GLU A 90 0.23 0.04 -16.07
N GLY A 91 0.93 -0.94 -16.65
CA GLY A 91 1.45 -0.89 -18.02
C GLY A 91 2.71 -0.02 -18.16
N ARG A 92 3.39 0.30 -17.04
CA ARG A 92 4.65 1.05 -17.07
C ARG A 92 5.80 0.17 -17.58
N THR A 93 6.79 0.78 -18.20
CA THR A 93 8.01 0.10 -18.62
C THR A 93 8.88 -0.29 -17.42
N ILE A 94 9.75 -1.29 -17.60
CA ILE A 94 10.70 -1.73 -16.55
C ILE A 94 11.58 -0.56 -16.08
N LYS A 95 11.95 0.35 -16.99
CA LYS A 95 12.75 1.52 -16.65
C LYS A 95 12.00 2.46 -15.70
N GLU A 96 10.73 2.75 -16.00
CA GLU A 96 9.88 3.60 -15.15
C GLU A 96 9.60 2.94 -13.79
N ALA A 97 9.43 1.62 -13.75
CA ALA A 97 9.28 0.87 -12.50
C ALA A 97 10.53 0.98 -11.62
N ASN A 98 11.73 0.82 -12.21
CA ASN A 98 13.00 0.95 -11.48
C ASN A 98 13.21 2.38 -10.94
N GLU A 99 12.90 3.40 -11.74
CA GLU A 99 12.98 4.81 -11.31
C GLU A 99 11.99 5.09 -10.16
N GLU A 100 10.76 4.59 -10.25
CA GLU A 100 9.75 4.74 -9.20
C GLU A 100 10.17 4.06 -7.89
N ILE A 101 10.75 2.85 -7.98
CA ILE A 101 11.29 2.16 -6.81
C ILE A 101 12.45 2.96 -6.22
N ALA A 102 13.43 3.37 -7.02
CA ALA A 102 14.58 4.14 -6.52
C ALA A 102 14.16 5.44 -5.79
N GLU A 103 13.11 6.11 -6.28
CA GLU A 103 12.60 7.36 -5.69
C GLU A 103 11.73 7.11 -4.44
N LYS A 104 10.84 6.11 -4.46
CA LYS A 104 9.79 5.94 -3.44
C LYS A 104 10.11 4.87 -2.39
N PHE A 105 10.99 3.91 -2.69
CA PHE A 105 11.23 2.74 -1.86
C PHE A 105 11.76 3.09 -0.47
N ILE A 106 12.83 3.87 -0.40
CA ILE A 106 13.49 4.20 0.88
C ILE A 106 12.53 4.93 1.82
N TRP A 107 11.80 5.93 1.30
CA TRP A 107 10.82 6.68 2.08
C TRP A 107 9.65 5.81 2.55
N THR A 108 9.16 4.93 1.68
CA THR A 108 8.08 4.01 2.02
C THR A 108 8.53 3.00 3.07
N TRP A 109 9.74 2.46 2.94
CA TRP A 109 10.31 1.49 3.88
C TRP A 109 10.62 2.10 5.25
N ILE A 110 11.16 3.32 5.31
CA ILE A 110 11.36 4.03 6.59
C ILE A 110 10.02 4.26 7.29
N MET A 111 8.99 4.69 6.55
CA MET A 111 7.65 4.85 7.14
C MET A 111 7.12 3.50 7.66
N ASP A 112 7.26 2.44 6.87
CA ASP A 112 6.84 1.08 7.26
C ASP A 112 7.51 0.64 8.58
N CYS A 113 8.83 0.82 8.65
CA CYS A 113 9.65 0.53 9.83
C CYS A 113 9.33 1.40 11.05
N CYS A 114 8.80 2.61 10.87
CA CYS A 114 8.37 3.46 11.99
C CYS A 114 6.92 3.19 12.40
N PHE A 115 6.05 2.94 11.42
CA PHE A 115 4.60 2.83 11.61
C PHE A 115 4.23 1.49 12.24
N TRP A 116 4.70 0.37 11.67
CA TRP A 116 4.29 -0.95 12.11
C TRP A 116 4.83 -1.35 13.49
N PRO A 117 6.12 -1.17 13.83
CA PRO A 117 6.61 -1.55 15.15
C PRO A 117 5.96 -0.74 16.28
N GLY A 118 5.71 0.56 16.07
CA GLY A 118 5.01 1.40 17.04
C GLY A 118 3.56 0.95 17.26
N LEU A 119 2.85 0.64 16.19
CA LEU A 119 1.46 0.17 16.26
C LEU A 119 1.34 -1.26 16.77
N GLN A 120 2.24 -2.16 16.39
CA GLN A 120 2.29 -3.51 16.95
C GLN A 120 2.61 -3.48 18.44
N TYR A 121 3.50 -2.59 18.88
CA TYR A 121 3.75 -2.39 20.30
C TYR A 121 2.50 -1.94 21.06
N ILE A 122 1.76 -0.95 20.55
CA ILE A 122 0.49 -0.50 21.14
C ILE A 122 -0.54 -1.64 21.16
N ASN A 123 -0.67 -2.36 20.05
CA ASN A 123 -1.62 -3.45 19.88
C ASN A 123 -1.38 -4.59 20.88
N PHE A 124 -0.14 -5.06 21.02
CA PHE A 124 0.17 -6.14 21.96
C PHE A 124 0.17 -5.69 23.43
N ARG A 125 0.49 -4.42 23.71
CA ARG A 125 0.62 -3.92 25.09
C ARG A 125 -0.71 -3.48 25.71
N HIS A 126 -1.63 -2.94 24.91
CA HIS A 126 -2.86 -2.31 25.40
C HIS A 126 -4.15 -3.01 24.96
N LEU A 127 -4.14 -3.80 23.88
CA LEU A 127 -5.35 -4.39 23.34
C LEU A 127 -5.48 -5.88 23.66
N ASP A 128 -6.61 -6.19 24.26
CA ASP A 128 -7.05 -7.55 24.52
C ASP A 128 -7.33 -8.28 23.20
N SER A 129 -7.16 -9.61 23.17
CA SER A 129 -7.08 -10.39 21.90
C SER A 129 -8.27 -10.19 20.96
N LYS A 130 -9.44 -9.86 21.51
CA LYS A 130 -10.69 -9.62 20.75
C LYS A 130 -10.69 -8.32 19.95
N HIS A 131 -9.94 -7.31 20.37
CA HIS A 131 -9.92 -5.98 19.74
C HIS A 131 -8.76 -5.79 18.75
N ARG A 132 -7.78 -6.71 18.74
CA ARG A 132 -6.57 -6.60 17.92
C ARG A 132 -6.85 -6.56 16.42
N VAL A 133 -7.80 -7.37 15.94
CA VAL A 133 -8.16 -7.44 14.51
C VAL A 133 -8.80 -6.13 14.06
N ALA A 134 -9.70 -5.56 14.85
CA ALA A 134 -10.34 -4.28 14.54
C ALA A 134 -9.31 -3.14 14.50
N PHE A 135 -8.39 -3.11 15.47
CA PHE A 135 -7.32 -2.11 15.50
C PHE A 135 -6.38 -2.24 14.29
N VAL A 136 -5.94 -3.46 13.95
CA VAL A 136 -5.10 -3.71 12.77
C VAL A 136 -5.81 -3.26 11.49
N ASN A 137 -7.10 -3.54 11.34
CA ASN A 137 -7.86 -3.12 10.16
C ASN A 137 -7.95 -1.59 10.04
N VAL A 138 -8.26 -0.88 11.14
CA VAL A 138 -8.30 0.59 11.14
C VAL A 138 -6.92 1.18 10.82
N THR A 139 -5.88 0.61 11.43
CA THR A 139 -4.50 1.02 11.22
C THR A 139 -4.07 0.80 9.77
N ASN A 140 -4.47 -0.32 9.17
CA ASN A 140 -4.22 -0.63 7.77
C ASN A 140 -4.93 0.36 6.83
N CYS A 141 -6.16 0.79 7.15
CA CYS A 141 -6.82 1.85 6.39
C CYS A 141 -6.00 3.16 6.41
N ILE A 142 -5.49 3.56 7.58
CA ILE A 142 -4.62 4.75 7.70
C ILE A 142 -3.36 4.58 6.87
N TYR A 143 -2.73 3.41 6.96
CA TYR A 143 -1.53 3.09 6.19
C TYR A 143 -1.77 3.16 4.67
N VAL A 144 -2.87 2.58 4.16
CA VAL A 144 -3.22 2.64 2.73
C VAL A 144 -3.49 4.07 2.28
N VAL A 145 -4.11 4.91 3.12
CA VAL A 145 -4.30 6.34 2.82
C VAL A 145 -2.95 7.06 2.74
N LEU A 146 -2.04 6.81 3.67
CA LEU A 146 -0.68 7.39 3.65
C LEU A 146 0.11 6.92 2.42
N LEU A 147 0.05 5.63 2.10
CA LEU A 147 0.71 5.05 0.93
C LEU A 147 0.16 5.67 -0.35
N SER A 148 -1.16 5.85 -0.45
CA SER A 148 -1.81 6.55 -1.55
C SER A 148 -1.35 8.01 -1.64
N TYR A 149 -1.25 8.70 -0.50
CA TYR A 149 -0.77 10.08 -0.47
C TYR A 149 0.68 10.19 -0.96
N ILE A 150 1.57 9.29 -0.55
CA ILE A 150 2.95 9.26 -1.07
C ILE A 150 2.96 8.95 -2.56
N LYS A 151 2.18 7.95 -2.99
CA LYS A 151 2.18 7.52 -4.38
C LYS A 151 1.73 8.63 -5.34
N HIS A 152 0.67 9.38 -5.02
CA HIS A 152 0.15 10.46 -5.89
C HIS A 152 0.73 11.85 -5.57
N GLY A 153 1.12 12.11 -4.32
CA GLY A 153 1.75 13.37 -3.92
C GLY A 153 3.10 13.57 -4.64
N TYR A 154 3.81 12.48 -4.90
CA TYR A 154 5.03 12.49 -5.71
C TYR A 154 4.75 12.85 -7.18
N ASP A 155 3.69 12.29 -7.77
CA ASP A 155 3.30 12.56 -9.17
C ASP A 155 2.85 14.04 -9.35
N GLY A 156 2.20 14.62 -8.33
CA GLY A 156 1.81 16.04 -8.31
C GLY A 156 3.00 17.02 -8.25
N PHE A 157 4.11 16.62 -7.62
CA PHE A 157 5.34 17.42 -7.56
C PHE A 157 6.12 17.38 -8.88
N LYS A 158 6.24 16.20 -9.51
CA LYS A 158 6.88 16.00 -10.82
C LYS A 158 6.16 16.77 -11.96
N ARG A 159 4.82 16.85 -11.93
CA ARG A 159 4.05 17.67 -12.89
C ARG A 159 4.33 19.18 -12.76
N LYS A 160 4.63 19.67 -11.55
CA LYS A 160 4.93 21.09 -11.30
C LYS A 160 6.36 21.47 -11.71
N SER A 161 7.32 20.55 -11.68
CA SER A 161 8.69 20.84 -12.14
C SER A 161 8.80 20.79 -13.67
N SER A 162 8.07 19.89 -14.34
CA SER A 162 8.08 19.80 -15.81
C SER A 162 7.30 20.92 -16.51
N SER A 163 6.41 21.63 -15.81
CA SER A 163 5.70 22.81 -16.33
C SER A 163 6.49 24.12 -16.17
N LYS A 164 7.67 24.07 -15.53
CA LYS A 164 8.57 25.22 -15.33
C LYS A 164 9.85 25.13 -16.16
N SER A 165 9.96 24.16 -17.07
CA SER A 165 11.07 24.03 -18.03
C SER A 165 10.61 24.31 -19.45
#